data_AF-A0A7V4XUR0-F1
#
_entry.id   AF-A0A7V4XUR0-F1
#
_cell.length_a   1.000
_cell.length_b   1.000
_cell.length_c   1.000
_cell.angle_alpha   90.00
_cell.angle_beta   90.00
_cell.angle_gamma   90.00
#
_symmetry.space_group_name_H-M   'P 1'
#
loop_
_entity.id
_entity.type
_entity.pdbx_description
1 polymer ?
#
loop_
_entity_poly.entity_id
_entity_poly.type
_entity_poly.pdbx_seq_one_letter_code
_entity_poly.pdbx_strand_id
1 'polypeptide(L)' 'MDQPTASNAARRNEDIALDLLKFVVTSTGVARSGSSAPGFVPASAAKPEDHVQQLLALYSRCLRVVEGKGDSN' A
#
# COMPACT_ATOMS: atom_id res chain seq x y z
N MET A 1 11.82 18.05 30.68
CA MET A 1 11.67 16.84 29.85
C MET A 1 10.85 17.20 28.62
N ASP A 2 11.50 17.62 27.53
CA ASP A 2 10.84 17.85 26.23
C ASP A 2 11.70 17.19 25.15
N GLN A 3 11.32 15.97 24.75
CA GLN A 3 11.47 15.36 23.41
C GLN A 3 10.86 13.93 23.49
N PRO A 4 10.06 13.42 22.51
CA PRO A 4 10.27 13.55 21.07
C PRO A 4 9.02 13.83 20.22
N THR A 5 8.90 15.05 19.70
CA THR A 5 7.87 15.39 18.69
C THR A 5 8.19 14.78 17.31
N ALA A 6 9.47 14.59 16.97
CA ALA A 6 9.90 14.03 15.69
C ALA A 6 9.62 12.52 15.55
N SER A 7 9.86 11.72 16.59
CA SER A 7 9.58 10.28 16.57
C SER A 7 8.08 9.96 16.47
N ASN A 8 7.23 10.86 16.99
CA ASN A 8 5.78 10.76 16.88
C ASN A 8 5.31 11.09 15.45
N ALA A 9 5.94 12.06 14.77
CA ALA A 9 5.61 12.37 13.39
C ALA A 9 5.92 11.19 12.45
N ALA A 10 7.08 10.54 12.59
CA ALA A 10 7.42 9.37 11.79
C ALA A 10 6.44 8.20 12.00
N ARG A 11 6.09 7.90 13.26
CA ARG A 11 5.07 6.88 13.57
C ARG A 11 3.70 7.23 12.99
N ARG A 12 3.29 8.51 13.04
CA ARG A 12 2.03 8.97 12.44
C ARG A 12 2.04 8.83 10.92
N ASN A 13 3.14 9.20 10.25
CA ASN A 13 3.26 9.04 8.80
C ASN A 13 3.18 7.58 8.38
N GLU A 14 3.80 6.69 9.14
CA GLU A 14 3.74 5.25 8.89
C GLU A 14 2.32 4.70 9.08
N ASP A 15 1.63 5.10 10.15
CA ASP A 15 0.23 4.71 10.43
C ASP A 15 -0.72 5.19 9.32
N ILE A 16 -0.58 6.45 8.87
CA ILE A 16 -1.38 7.03 7.77
C ILE A 16 -1.08 6.30 6.45
N ALA A 17 0.18 5.96 6.16
CA ALA A 17 0.55 5.23 4.95
C ALA A 17 -0.06 3.82 4.93
N LEU A 18 -0.11 3.15 6.10
CA LEU A 18 -0.76 1.85 6.25
C LEU A 18 -2.29 1.94 6.08
N ASP A 19 -2.92 2.99 6.60
CA ASP A 19 -4.36 3.21 6.43
C ASP A 19 -4.73 3.52 4.97
N LEU A 20 -3.95 4.36 4.29
CA LEU A 20 -4.07 4.62 2.85
C LEU A 20 -3.86 3.36 2.02
N LEU A 21 -2.83 2.58 2.32
CA LEU A 21 -2.60 1.30 1.64
C LEU A 21 -3.80 0.39 1.80
N LYS A 22 -4.33 0.24 3.02
CA LYS A 22 -5.50 -0.58 3.32
C LYS A 22 -6.73 -0.08 2.57
N PHE A 23 -6.96 1.23 2.52
CA PHE A 23 -8.03 1.83 1.73
C PHE A 23 -7.88 1.51 0.25
N VAL A 24 -6.71 1.70 -0.34
CA VAL A 24 -6.46 1.42 -1.76
C VAL A 24 -6.65 -0.06 -2.04
N VAL A 25 -6.11 -0.96 -1.21
CA VAL A 25 -6.25 -2.41 -1.37
C VAL A 25 -7.71 -2.85 -1.28
N THR A 26 -8.48 -2.25 -0.37
CA THR A 26 -9.92 -2.54 -0.21
C THR A 26 -10.75 -1.97 -1.37
N SER A 27 -10.41 -0.77 -1.84
CA SER A 27 -11.12 -0.05 -2.90
C SER A 27 -10.85 -0.63 -4.29
N THR A 28 -9.59 -0.94 -4.59
CA THR A 28 -9.16 -1.51 -5.89
C THR A 28 -9.40 -3.01 -5.98
N GLY A 29 -9.69 -3.67 -4.85
CA GLY A 29 -9.85 -5.12 -4.80
C GLY A 29 -8.55 -5.88 -5.06
N VAL A 30 -7.38 -5.25 -4.94
CA VAL A 30 -6.07 -5.91 -5.13
C VAL A 30 -5.93 -7.14 -4.22
N ALA A 31 -6.34 -7.06 -2.95
CA ALA A 31 -6.34 -8.22 -2.04
C ALA A 31 -7.34 -9.33 -2.46
N ARG A 32 -8.28 -9.02 -3.35
CA ARG A 32 -9.15 -10.02 -3.97
C ARG A 32 -8.41 -10.60 -5.18
N SER A 33 -7.25 -11.22 -4.91
CA SER A 33 -6.61 -12.15 -5.83
C SER A 33 -7.65 -13.19 -6.26
N GLY A 34 -8.18 -13.02 -7.46
CA GLY A 34 -9.13 -13.92 -8.08
C GLY A 34 -10.44 -14.05 -7.31
N SER A 35 -11.42 -13.19 -7.62
CA SER A 35 -12.75 -13.76 -7.77
C SER A 35 -12.61 -14.85 -8.83
N SER A 36 -12.63 -16.10 -8.39
CA SER A 36 -12.64 -17.29 -9.24
C SER A 36 -13.90 -17.24 -10.09
N ALA A 37 -13.85 -16.47 -11.19
CA ALA A 37 -14.82 -16.57 -12.25
C ALA A 37 -14.47 -17.87 -12.99
N PRO A 38 -15.39 -18.85 -13.08
CA PRO A 38 -15.17 -20.01 -13.91
C PRO A 38 -15.22 -19.55 -15.38
N GLY A 39 -14.06 -19.20 -15.94
CA GLY A 39 -13.97 -18.75 -17.33
C GLY A 39 -12.60 -18.16 -17.64
N PHE A 40 -11.75 -18.93 -18.31
CA PHE A 40 -10.52 -18.49 -18.98
C PHE A 40 -9.67 -17.45 -18.21
N VAL A 41 -9.07 -17.88 -17.10
CA VAL A 41 -7.86 -17.20 -16.60
C VAL A 41 -6.67 -17.63 -17.46
N PRO A 42 -5.98 -16.72 -18.17
CA PRO A 42 -4.73 -17.06 -18.85
C PRO A 42 -3.73 -17.56 -17.81
N ALA A 43 -2.87 -18.52 -18.16
CA ALA A 43 -1.93 -19.22 -17.27
C ALA A 43 -0.93 -18.33 -16.50
N SER A 44 -1.00 -17.01 -16.68
CA SER A 44 -0.34 -16.00 -15.86
C SER A 44 -1.23 -15.62 -14.67
N ALA A 45 -1.63 -16.60 -13.85
CA ALA A 45 -2.07 -16.29 -12.50
C ALA A 45 -0.85 -15.66 -11.80
N ALA A 46 -0.92 -14.36 -11.50
CA ALA A 46 0.17 -13.63 -10.86
C ALA A 46 0.63 -14.43 -9.63
N LYS A 47 1.91 -14.84 -9.64
CA LYS A 47 2.48 -15.63 -8.55
C LYS A 47 2.22 -14.89 -7.23
N PRO A 48 1.94 -15.59 -6.12
CA PRO A 48 1.72 -14.93 -4.84
C PRO A 48 2.87 -13.98 -4.46
N GLU A 49 4.10 -14.30 -4.87
CA GLU A 49 5.28 -13.42 -4.71
C GLU A 49 5.18 -12.10 -5.48
N ASP A 50 4.64 -12.11 -6.71
CA ASP A 50 4.46 -10.91 -7.53
C ASP A 50 3.42 -9.96 -6.91
N HIS A 51 2.35 -10.54 -6.35
CA HIS A 51 1.34 -9.79 -5.60
C HIS A 51 1.95 -9.12 -4.36
N VAL A 52 2.78 -9.84 -3.60
CA VAL A 52 3.50 -9.26 -2.45
C VAL A 52 4.41 -8.12 -2.89
N GLN A 53 5.14 -8.27 -3.99
CA GLN A 53 5.95 -7.19 -4.56
C GLN A 53 5.10 -5.96 -4.95
N GLN A 54 3.93 -6.15 -5.56
CA GLN A 54 3.01 -5.07 -5.90
C GLN A 54 2.49 -4.33 -4.65
N LEU A 55 2.13 -5.07 -3.59
CA LEU A 55 1.71 -4.50 -2.31
C LEU A 55 2.82 -3.67 -1.67
N LEU A 56 4.05 -4.17 -1.65
CA LEU A 56 5.22 -3.45 -1.11
C LEU A 56 5.54 -2.19 -1.94
N ALA A 57 5.43 -2.28 -3.27
CA ALA A 57 5.61 -1.12 -4.15
C ALA A 57 4.52 -0.06 -3.95
N LEU A 58 3.28 -0.48 -3.73
CA LEU A 58 2.15 0.42 -3.44
C LEU A 58 2.32 1.10 -2.08
N TYR A 59 2.71 0.34 -1.04
CA TYR A 59 3.03 0.90 0.28
C TYR A 59 4.10 2.00 0.19
N SER A 60 5.18 1.71 -0.55
CA SER A 60 6.27 2.68 -0.76
C SER A 60 5.78 3.98 -1.41
N ARG A 61 4.80 3.87 -2.32
CA ARG A 61 4.15 5.03 -2.94
C ARG A 61 3.25 5.78 -1.97
N CYS A 62 2.45 5.08 -1.17
CA CYS A 62 1.62 5.68 -0.11
C CYS A 62 2.48 6.44 0.90
N LEU A 63 3.60 5.86 1.33
CA LEU A 63 4.53 6.50 2.27
C LEU A 63 5.13 7.78 1.67
N ARG A 64 5.57 7.76 0.41
CA ARG A 64 6.08 8.97 -0.27
C ARG A 64 5.04 10.09 -0.35
N VAL A 65 3.77 9.75 -0.57
CA VAL A 65 2.66 10.73 -0.59
C VAL A 65 2.46 11.34 0.79
N VAL A 66 2.46 10.53 1.85
CA VAL A 66 2.26 10.97 3.24
C VAL A 66 3.44 11.79 3.77
N GLU A 67 4.66 11.47 3.35
CA GLU A 67 5.86 12.26 3.64
C GLU A 67 5.86 13.65 2.98
N GLY A 68 4.82 14.02 2.21
CA GLY A 68 4.73 15.29 1.49
C GLY A 68 5.70 15.39 0.31
N LYS A 69 6.40 14.29 -0.02
CA LYS A 69 7.27 14.12 -1.18
C LYS A 69 6.49 13.73 -2.45
N GLY A 70 5.18 13.57 -2.33
CA GLY A 70 4.30 13.11 -3.40
C GLY A 70 3.95 14.18 -4.42
N ASP A 71 3.89 15.45 -4.03
CA ASP A 71 3.66 16.58 -4.92
C ASP A 71 3.98 17.86 -4.11
N SER A 72 5.16 18.42 -4.32
CA SER A 72 5.44 19.82 -4.01
C SER A 72 5.32 20.58 -5.32
N ASN A 73 4.09 20.90 -5.73
CA ASN A 73 3.79 21.78 -6.85
C ASN A 73 2.83 22.87 -6.40
#